data_AF-A0A8S1D3B6-F1
#
_entry.id   AF-A0A8S1D3B6-F1
#
_cell.length_a   1.000
_cell.length_b   1.000
_cell.length_c   1.000
_cell.angle_alpha   90.00
_cell.angle_beta   90.00
_cell.angle_gamma   90.00
#
_symmetry.space_group_name_H-M   'P 1'
#
loop_
_entity.id
_entity.type
_entity.pdbx_description
1 polymer ?
#
loop_
_entity_poly.entity_id
_entity_poly.type
_entity_poly.pdbx_seq_one_letter_code
_entity_poly.pdbx_strand_id
1 'polypeptide(L)'
;MASTTTLLAWGMLSYRDAYEVAGQLKYGRAAIKWATDYFIKCHVSPNEFYGQVGDFNLDHTFWGRPEDLNMSRPSYKIDTQHPGSDLAGETAAALAAASMVFRTDKPDYATKCLTHARQLYRFASQYRGLYHEAIKGAQQYYESTDYGDELTWAAAWLYKATNESQYLDEAEHHYMKFRLKERPNEFFYNKKVAGVQVLLAQLTGKSEYLETAKAFCDFTVHYQKRTPKGLVYIDKFGTLCHAANVAFVCLQAADTGISASKYRDFAVQQIHYMLGDSGRSFVVGFGKNPPKQAHHAASSCPERPAPCSWEAFHRPGANPQVLKGAVVSGPDENDYYEDNREEYVYNEVTLDYNAGFQSAVAGLRQLLLEKQRH
;
A
#
# COMPACT_ATOMS: atom_id res chain seq x y z
N MET A 1 2.42 5.76 3.52
CA MET A 1 1.60 5.45 4.72
C MET A 1 0.09 5.43 4.43
N ALA A 2 -0.50 6.50 3.86
CA ALA A 2 -1.94 6.52 3.52
C ALA A 2 -2.32 5.38 2.57
N SER A 3 -1.59 5.21 1.46
CA SER A 3 -1.84 4.14 0.49
C SER A 3 -1.79 2.74 1.11
N THR A 4 -0.78 2.44 1.94
CA THR A 4 -0.72 1.21 2.75
C THR A 4 -2.00 0.99 3.54
N THR A 5 -2.48 2.03 4.22
CA THR A 5 -3.67 1.94 5.08
C THR A 5 -4.92 1.65 4.25
N THR A 6 -5.07 2.29 3.09
CA THR A 6 -6.17 2.03 2.16
C THR A 6 -6.15 0.57 1.68
N LEU A 7 -5.00 0.04 1.27
CA LEU A 7 -4.88 -1.35 0.79
C LEU A 7 -5.15 -2.37 1.89
N LEU A 8 -4.66 -2.14 3.12
CA LEU A 8 -4.95 -3.00 4.27
C LEU A 8 -6.44 -2.99 4.63
N ALA A 9 -7.07 -1.81 4.61
CA ALA A 9 -8.51 -1.69 4.82
C ALA A 9 -9.30 -2.37 3.70
N TRP A 10 -8.91 -2.21 2.44
CA TRP A 10 -9.54 -2.88 1.31
C TRP A 10 -9.47 -4.40 1.44
N GLY A 11 -8.30 -4.96 1.70
CA GLY A 11 -8.14 -6.40 1.91
C GLY A 11 -8.98 -6.92 3.08
N MET A 12 -9.07 -6.17 4.19
CA MET A 12 -9.90 -6.54 5.33
C MET A 12 -11.40 -6.49 5.04
N LEU A 13 -11.84 -5.52 4.23
CA LEU A 13 -13.24 -5.41 3.81
C LEU A 13 -13.63 -6.54 2.85
N SER A 14 -12.76 -6.87 1.90
CA SER A 14 -13.03 -7.92 0.90
C SER A 14 -12.90 -9.33 1.50
N TYR A 15 -11.98 -9.54 2.44
CA TYR A 15 -11.56 -10.88 2.90
C TYR A 15 -11.65 -11.06 4.42
N ARG A 16 -12.71 -10.50 5.04
CA ARG A 16 -12.88 -10.51 6.51
C ARG A 16 -12.81 -11.91 7.14
N ASP A 17 -13.48 -12.90 6.55
CA ASP A 17 -13.51 -14.27 7.08
C ASP A 17 -12.09 -14.88 7.16
N ALA A 18 -11.22 -14.58 6.20
CA ALA A 18 -9.83 -15.00 6.21
C ALA A 18 -9.07 -14.45 7.43
N TYR A 19 -9.28 -13.18 7.77
CA TYR A 19 -8.70 -12.57 8.98
C TYR A 19 -9.27 -13.18 10.27
N GLU A 20 -10.57 -13.49 10.30
CA GLU A 20 -11.22 -14.10 11.46
C GLU A 20 -10.69 -15.51 11.74
N VAL A 21 -10.71 -16.38 10.72
CA VAL A 21 -10.26 -17.77 10.85
C VAL A 21 -8.75 -17.84 11.13
N ALA A 22 -7.96 -16.89 10.64
CA ALA A 22 -6.54 -16.80 10.97
C ALA A 22 -6.26 -16.22 12.38
N GLY A 23 -7.29 -15.78 13.12
CA GLY A 23 -7.13 -15.10 14.41
C GLY A 23 -6.44 -13.73 14.30
N GLN A 24 -6.42 -13.13 13.10
CA GLN A 24 -5.68 -11.91 12.79
C GLN A 24 -6.56 -10.65 12.73
N LEU A 25 -7.89 -10.76 12.83
CA LEU A 25 -8.80 -9.61 12.71
C LEU A 25 -8.46 -8.49 13.70
N LYS A 26 -8.16 -8.81 14.96
CA LYS A 26 -7.77 -7.83 15.99
C LYS A 26 -6.50 -7.07 15.60
N TYR A 27 -5.49 -7.79 15.10
CA TYR A 27 -4.19 -7.21 14.73
C TYR A 27 -4.28 -6.37 13.46
N GLY A 28 -5.00 -6.83 12.44
CA GLY A 28 -5.22 -6.04 11.23
C GLY A 28 -6.01 -4.76 11.50
N ARG A 29 -7.01 -4.81 12.38
CA ARG A 29 -7.72 -3.60 12.85
C ARG A 29 -6.79 -2.67 13.63
N ALA A 30 -5.93 -3.20 14.48
CA ALA A 30 -4.97 -2.38 15.20
C ALA A 30 -3.99 -1.67 14.25
N ALA A 31 -3.52 -2.37 13.20
CA ALA A 31 -2.63 -1.79 12.17
C ALA A 31 -3.30 -0.63 11.41
N ILE A 32 -4.54 -0.82 10.95
CA ILE A 32 -5.31 0.24 10.27
C ILE A 32 -5.55 1.41 11.24
N LYS A 33 -5.99 1.13 12.47
CA LYS A 33 -6.28 2.16 13.47
C LYS A 33 -5.04 2.99 13.83
N TRP A 34 -3.87 2.37 13.89
CA TRP A 34 -2.62 3.05 14.21
C TRP A 34 -2.35 4.19 13.23
N ALA A 35 -2.46 3.91 11.93
CA ALA A 35 -2.29 4.91 10.88
C ALA A 35 -3.42 5.95 10.90
N THR A 36 -4.68 5.54 11.02
CA THR A 36 -5.80 6.50 11.00
C THR A 36 -5.87 7.39 12.23
N ASP A 37 -5.44 6.93 13.40
CA ASP A 37 -5.26 7.79 14.58
C ASP A 37 -4.21 8.88 14.31
N TYR A 38 -3.14 8.54 13.59
CA TYR A 38 -2.12 9.50 13.18
C TYR A 38 -2.68 10.49 12.15
N PHE A 39 -3.37 10.03 11.10
CA PHE A 39 -3.98 10.91 10.09
C PHE A 39 -4.97 11.90 10.69
N ILE A 40 -5.79 11.45 11.66
CA ILE A 40 -6.72 12.31 12.39
C ILE A 40 -5.99 13.41 13.18
N LYS A 41 -4.82 13.11 13.75
CA LYS A 41 -3.98 14.13 14.40
C LYS A 41 -3.34 15.09 13.40
N CYS A 42 -2.95 14.60 12.24
CA CYS A 42 -2.36 15.41 11.16
C CYS A 42 -3.36 16.35 10.48
N HIS A 43 -4.66 15.99 10.48
CA HIS A 43 -5.73 16.82 9.96
C HIS A 43 -6.24 17.80 11.03
N VAL A 44 -5.53 18.92 11.17
CA VAL A 44 -5.69 19.88 12.27
C VAL A 44 -6.78 20.93 12.04
N SER A 45 -7.17 21.15 10.78
CA SER A 45 -8.21 22.09 10.34
C SER A 45 -8.77 21.61 9.00
N PRO A 46 -10.02 21.94 8.60
CA PRO A 46 -10.65 21.38 7.41
C PRO A 46 -9.84 21.42 6.10
N ASN A 47 -8.93 22.40 5.95
CA ASN A 47 -8.06 22.56 4.78
C ASN A 47 -6.56 22.65 5.18
N GLU A 48 -6.14 21.97 6.26
CA GLU A 48 -4.75 21.90 6.68
C GLU A 48 -4.39 20.47 7.12
N PHE A 49 -3.36 19.90 6.50
CA PHE A 49 -2.96 18.52 6.74
C PHE A 49 -1.43 18.34 6.79
N TYR A 50 -0.93 17.76 7.87
CA TYR A 50 0.49 17.43 8.02
C TYR A 50 0.83 16.12 7.29
N GLY A 51 1.68 16.22 6.26
CA GLY A 51 2.06 15.09 5.42
C GLY A 51 3.35 14.38 5.83
N GLN A 52 4.21 15.05 6.60
CA GLN A 52 5.54 14.54 6.94
C GLN A 52 6.02 15.05 8.29
N VAL A 53 6.69 14.17 9.06
CA VAL A 53 7.39 14.50 10.31
C VAL A 53 8.78 13.89 10.24
N GLY A 54 9.81 14.74 10.30
CA GLY A 54 11.19 14.39 9.97
C GLY A 54 11.58 14.94 8.59
N ASP A 55 12.85 15.26 8.43
CA ASP A 55 13.46 15.58 7.14
C ASP A 55 14.28 14.37 6.68
N PHE A 56 14.08 13.90 5.46
CA PHE A 56 14.73 12.67 4.99
C PHE A 56 16.27 12.77 5.02
N ASN A 57 16.83 13.92 4.64
CA ASN A 57 18.28 14.08 4.60
C ASN A 57 18.86 14.07 6.02
N LEU A 58 18.18 14.71 6.97
CA LEU A 58 18.58 14.66 8.38
C LEU A 58 18.42 13.24 8.94
N ASP A 59 17.24 12.63 8.78
CA ASP A 59 16.91 11.30 9.33
C ASP A 59 17.90 10.23 8.83
N HIS A 60 18.22 10.24 7.53
CA HIS A 60 19.15 9.30 6.91
C HIS A 60 20.63 9.52 7.29
N THR A 61 20.98 10.58 8.02
CA THR A 61 22.32 10.69 8.64
C THR A 61 22.49 9.83 9.90
N PHE A 62 21.38 9.33 10.44
CA PHE A 62 21.34 8.52 11.65
C PHE A 62 21.01 7.07 11.31
N TRP A 63 21.88 6.14 11.74
CA TRP A 63 21.57 4.72 11.75
C TRP A 63 21.54 4.22 13.20
N GLY A 64 20.35 3.88 13.71
CA GLY A 64 20.22 3.43 15.09
C GLY A 64 18.79 3.07 15.49
N ARG A 65 18.57 2.90 16.79
CA ARG A 65 17.24 2.68 17.36
C ARG A 65 16.44 3.99 17.29
N PRO A 66 15.14 3.96 16.93
CA PRO A 66 14.34 5.17 16.87
C PRO A 66 14.21 5.86 18.24
N GLU A 67 14.32 5.14 19.35
CA GLU A 67 14.30 5.68 20.72
C GLU A 67 15.61 6.38 21.12
N ASP A 68 16.69 6.19 20.36
CA ASP A 68 17.99 6.85 20.57
C ASP A 68 18.13 8.11 19.68
N LEU A 69 17.12 8.40 18.84
CA LEU A 69 17.15 9.52 17.92
C LEU A 69 17.16 10.85 18.69
N ASN A 70 18.22 11.63 18.53
CA ASN A 70 18.39 12.93 19.19
C ASN A 70 18.64 14.03 18.17
N MET A 71 17.66 14.27 17.29
CA MET A 71 17.74 15.28 16.25
C MET A 71 16.41 15.99 16.02
N SER A 72 16.45 17.15 15.37
CA SER A 72 15.24 17.88 15.00
C SER A 72 14.40 17.06 14.02
N ARG A 73 13.10 16.97 14.28
CA ARG A 73 12.12 16.34 13.40
C ARG A 73 11.06 17.36 12.97
N PRO A 74 11.34 18.17 11.93
CA PRO A 74 10.40 19.18 11.48
C PRO A 74 9.10 18.55 10.96
N SER A 75 8.00 19.27 11.12
CA SER A 75 6.68 18.86 10.61
C SER A 75 6.32 19.69 9.39
N TYR A 76 5.96 19.04 8.28
CA TYR A 76 5.58 19.68 7.03
C TYR A 76 4.12 19.42 6.71
N LYS A 77 3.46 20.42 6.11
CA LYS A 77 2.03 20.40 5.85
C LYS A 77 1.69 20.90 4.45
N ILE A 78 0.49 20.56 4.03
CA ILE A 78 -0.23 21.15 2.91
C ILE A 78 -1.39 22.01 3.46
N ASP A 79 -1.69 23.09 2.76
CA ASP A 79 -2.75 24.04 3.09
C ASP A 79 -3.37 24.65 1.82
N THR A 80 -4.22 25.66 1.96
CA THR A 80 -4.90 26.30 0.82
C THR A 80 -3.96 27.08 -0.10
N GLN A 81 -2.77 27.47 0.37
CA GLN A 81 -1.76 28.17 -0.43
C GLN A 81 -0.72 27.19 -1.01
N HIS A 82 -0.51 26.06 -0.33
CA HIS A 82 0.42 24.99 -0.72
C HIS A 82 -0.34 23.65 -0.76
N PRO A 83 -1.13 23.41 -1.81
CA PRO A 83 -2.00 22.25 -1.88
C PRO A 83 -1.27 20.91 -2.06
N GLY A 84 -1.98 19.81 -1.82
CA GLY A 84 -1.52 18.45 -2.05
C GLY A 84 -2.69 17.48 -2.22
N SER A 85 -3.31 17.52 -3.39
CA SER A 85 -4.51 16.75 -3.74
C SER A 85 -4.30 15.25 -3.67
N ASP A 86 -3.13 14.79 -4.08
CA ASP A 86 -2.70 13.41 -4.01
C ASP A 86 -2.63 12.93 -2.55
N LEU A 87 -1.88 13.62 -1.69
CA LEU A 87 -1.72 13.28 -0.28
C LEU A 87 -3.05 13.35 0.49
N ALA A 88 -3.81 14.43 0.32
CA ALA A 88 -5.10 14.60 0.98
C ALA A 88 -6.14 13.61 0.43
N GLY A 89 -6.11 13.31 -0.87
CA GLY A 89 -6.95 12.32 -1.54
C GLY A 89 -6.72 10.90 -1.03
N GLU A 90 -5.49 10.40 -1.07
CA GLU A 90 -5.17 9.06 -0.57
C GLU A 90 -5.48 8.94 0.94
N THR A 91 -5.26 10.00 1.72
CA THR A 91 -5.62 9.99 3.15
C THR A 91 -7.14 9.96 3.35
N ALA A 92 -7.91 10.66 2.51
CA ALA A 92 -9.36 10.58 2.52
C ALA A 92 -9.85 9.18 2.15
N ALA A 93 -9.24 8.54 1.14
CA ALA A 93 -9.52 7.15 0.76
C ALA A 93 -9.26 6.19 1.94
N ALA A 94 -8.11 6.32 2.60
CA ALA A 94 -7.74 5.51 3.76
C ALA A 94 -8.75 5.63 4.91
N LEU A 95 -9.15 6.87 5.24
CA LEU A 95 -10.11 7.15 6.31
C LEU A 95 -11.54 6.69 5.94
N ALA A 96 -11.95 6.84 4.68
CA ALA A 96 -13.23 6.32 4.19
C ALA A 96 -13.27 4.78 4.29
N ALA A 97 -12.24 4.08 3.80
CA ALA A 97 -12.13 2.62 3.91
C ALA A 97 -12.09 2.16 5.38
N ALA A 98 -11.32 2.83 6.23
CA ALA A 98 -11.27 2.52 7.65
C ALA A 98 -12.62 2.74 8.35
N SER A 99 -13.40 3.76 7.96
CA SER A 99 -14.74 3.96 8.52
C SER A 99 -15.65 2.74 8.34
N MET A 100 -15.48 2.01 7.22
CA MET A 100 -16.22 0.78 6.95
C MET A 100 -15.72 -0.38 7.82
N VAL A 101 -14.40 -0.52 7.96
CA VAL A 101 -13.78 -1.58 8.80
C VAL A 101 -14.25 -1.51 10.25
N PHE A 102 -14.46 -0.29 10.76
CA PHE A 102 -14.85 -0.05 12.16
C PHE A 102 -16.36 0.18 12.36
N ARG A 103 -17.17 0.17 11.31
CA ARG A 103 -18.58 0.60 11.35
C ARG A 103 -19.40 -0.13 12.43
N THR A 104 -19.23 -1.45 12.54
CA THR A 104 -20.00 -2.27 13.46
C THR A 104 -19.43 -2.26 14.88
N ASP A 105 -18.11 -2.35 15.03
CA ASP A 105 -17.46 -2.52 16.34
C ASP A 105 -17.13 -1.21 17.06
N LYS A 106 -16.94 -0.12 16.32
CA LYS A 106 -16.58 1.21 16.85
C LYS A 106 -17.29 2.33 16.06
N PRO A 107 -18.63 2.44 16.14
CA PRO A 107 -19.41 3.36 15.32
C PRO A 107 -19.00 4.83 15.49
N ASP A 108 -18.68 5.28 16.71
CA ASP A 108 -18.22 6.66 16.94
C ASP A 108 -16.88 6.95 16.25
N TYR A 109 -15.97 5.96 16.28
CA TYR A 109 -14.69 6.08 15.58
C TYR A 109 -14.87 6.04 14.06
N ALA A 110 -15.77 5.19 13.56
CA ALA A 110 -16.11 5.15 12.14
C ALA A 110 -16.67 6.49 11.66
N THR A 111 -17.60 7.09 12.41
CA THR A 111 -18.12 8.44 12.13
C THR A 111 -17.01 9.48 12.15
N LYS A 112 -16.09 9.42 13.13
CA LYS A 112 -14.93 10.31 13.18
C LYS A 112 -14.06 10.19 11.93
N CYS A 113 -13.67 8.97 11.54
CA CYS A 113 -12.90 8.72 10.33
C CYS A 113 -13.60 9.30 9.09
N LEU A 114 -14.91 9.06 8.94
CA LEU A 114 -15.68 9.53 7.80
C LEU A 114 -15.77 11.06 7.75
N THR A 115 -15.90 11.74 8.89
CA THR A 115 -15.88 13.21 8.95
C THR A 115 -14.57 13.77 8.41
N HIS A 116 -13.42 13.25 8.87
CA HIS A 116 -12.12 13.68 8.37
C HIS A 116 -11.92 13.31 6.90
N ALA A 117 -12.41 12.13 6.45
CA ALA A 117 -12.34 11.72 5.05
C ALA A 117 -13.05 12.71 4.12
N ARG A 118 -14.28 13.12 4.46
CA ARG A 118 -15.05 14.08 3.65
C ARG A 118 -14.39 15.44 3.56
N GLN A 119 -13.86 15.92 4.68
CA GLN A 119 -13.17 17.21 4.75
C GLN A 119 -11.87 17.19 3.94
N LEU A 120 -11.02 16.18 4.11
CA LEU A 120 -9.78 16.04 3.35
C LEU A 120 -10.02 15.87 1.85
N TYR A 121 -11.07 15.13 1.46
CA TYR A 121 -11.43 15.02 0.06
C TYR A 121 -11.92 16.36 -0.52
N ARG A 122 -12.74 17.12 0.21
CA ARG A 122 -13.12 18.49 -0.20
C ARG A 122 -11.91 19.40 -0.33
N PHE A 123 -10.98 19.34 0.62
CA PHE A 123 -9.72 20.08 0.56
C PHE A 123 -8.92 19.70 -0.70
N ALA A 124 -8.71 18.40 -0.93
CA ALA A 124 -8.00 17.87 -2.10
C ALA A 124 -8.66 18.28 -3.43
N SER A 125 -9.99 18.26 -3.48
CA SER A 125 -10.75 18.52 -4.71
C SER A 125 -10.95 20.01 -5.00
N GLN A 126 -10.87 20.89 -4.00
CA GLN A 126 -10.97 22.35 -4.18
C GLN A 126 -9.61 23.00 -4.42
N TYR A 127 -8.57 22.56 -3.71
CA TYR A 127 -7.22 23.14 -3.79
C TYR A 127 -6.29 22.14 -4.47
N ARG A 128 -6.07 22.35 -5.78
CA ARG A 128 -5.37 21.39 -6.64
C ARG A 128 -3.86 21.61 -6.62
N GLY A 129 -3.09 20.54 -6.40
CA GLY A 129 -1.64 20.53 -6.54
C GLY A 129 -1.02 19.21 -6.10
N LEU A 130 0.26 19.01 -6.43
CA LEU A 130 1.03 17.84 -6.02
C LEU A 130 1.68 18.12 -4.67
N TYR A 131 1.51 17.25 -3.68
CA TYR A 131 1.95 17.55 -2.31
C TYR A 131 3.46 17.79 -2.19
N HIS A 132 4.26 17.16 -3.06
CA HIS A 132 5.71 17.28 -3.02
C HIS A 132 6.17 18.69 -3.45
N GLU A 133 5.33 19.49 -4.10
CA GLU A 133 5.61 20.91 -4.39
C GLU A 133 5.54 21.76 -3.10
N ALA A 134 4.64 21.40 -2.18
CA ALA A 134 4.53 21.99 -0.85
C ALA A 134 5.57 21.41 0.13
N ILE A 135 5.73 20.09 0.13
CA ILE A 135 6.65 19.33 0.98
C ILE A 135 7.84 18.86 0.13
N LYS A 136 8.70 19.81 -0.23
CA LYS A 136 9.80 19.62 -1.21
C LYS A 136 10.74 18.45 -0.89
N GLY A 137 10.98 18.19 0.40
CA GLY A 137 11.82 17.07 0.83
C GLY A 137 11.30 15.71 0.37
N ALA A 138 9.99 15.58 0.11
CA ALA A 138 9.40 14.31 -0.32
C ALA A 138 9.67 13.97 -1.80
N GLN A 139 10.01 14.96 -2.65
CA GLN A 139 10.17 14.73 -4.09
C GLN A 139 11.24 13.68 -4.42
N GLN A 140 12.29 13.57 -3.62
CA GLN A 140 13.37 12.60 -3.87
C GLN A 140 13.03 11.16 -3.42
N TYR A 141 11.97 10.99 -2.63
CA TYR A 141 11.69 9.72 -1.93
C TYR A 141 10.30 9.16 -2.27
N TYR A 142 9.29 10.01 -2.29
CA TYR A 142 7.90 9.66 -2.56
C TYR A 142 7.27 10.67 -3.53
N GLU A 143 7.92 10.90 -4.68
CA GLU A 143 7.36 11.79 -5.70
C GLU A 143 5.97 11.33 -6.13
N SER A 144 5.12 12.30 -6.41
CA SER A 144 3.82 12.08 -7.02
C SER A 144 3.81 12.70 -8.40
N THR A 145 3.33 11.97 -9.39
CA THR A 145 3.36 12.40 -10.80
C THR A 145 2.02 12.93 -11.30
N ASP A 146 0.94 12.61 -10.59
CA ASP A 146 -0.44 13.01 -10.90
C ASP A 146 -1.26 12.94 -9.60
N TYR A 147 -2.37 13.67 -9.56
CA TYR A 147 -3.36 13.62 -8.48
C TYR A 147 -4.76 13.24 -8.98
N GLY A 148 -4.97 13.18 -10.29
CA GLY A 148 -6.28 12.89 -10.88
C GLY A 148 -6.83 11.51 -10.51
N ASP A 149 -5.95 10.53 -10.45
CA ASP A 149 -6.23 9.19 -9.97
C ASP A 149 -6.54 9.15 -8.47
N GLU A 150 -5.81 9.89 -7.63
CA GLU A 150 -6.09 9.99 -6.19
C GLU A 150 -7.43 10.63 -5.86
N LEU A 151 -7.82 11.65 -6.62
CA LEU A 151 -9.14 12.26 -6.44
C LEU A 151 -10.26 11.32 -6.86
N THR A 152 -10.08 10.58 -7.96
CA THR A 152 -11.03 9.56 -8.40
C THR A 152 -11.13 8.43 -7.38
N TRP A 153 -9.99 8.00 -6.86
CA TRP A 153 -9.85 6.96 -5.84
C TRP A 153 -10.56 7.33 -4.54
N ALA A 154 -10.30 8.53 -4.02
CA ALA A 154 -10.94 9.05 -2.82
C ALA A 154 -12.46 9.19 -2.96
N ALA A 155 -12.93 9.71 -4.11
CA ALA A 155 -14.35 9.85 -4.41
C ALA A 155 -15.03 8.46 -4.46
N ALA A 156 -14.44 7.48 -5.13
CA ALA A 156 -14.98 6.12 -5.20
C ALA A 156 -15.05 5.45 -3.81
N TRP A 157 -14.03 5.63 -2.95
CA TRP A 157 -14.07 5.15 -1.56
C TRP A 157 -15.11 5.85 -0.71
N LEU A 158 -15.26 7.17 -0.86
CA LEU A 158 -16.31 7.91 -0.17
C LEU A 158 -17.70 7.45 -0.62
N TYR A 159 -17.92 7.20 -1.91
CA TYR A 159 -19.17 6.61 -2.37
C TYR A 159 -19.40 5.24 -1.72
N LYS A 160 -18.40 4.34 -1.74
CA LYS A 160 -18.49 3.02 -1.11
C LYS A 160 -18.81 3.11 0.39
N ALA A 161 -18.27 4.11 1.09
CA ALA A 161 -18.49 4.32 2.51
C ALA A 161 -19.84 4.96 2.85
N THR A 162 -20.38 5.82 1.97
CA THR A 162 -21.51 6.71 2.29
C THR A 162 -22.81 6.38 1.56
N ASN A 163 -22.71 5.74 0.39
CA ASN A 163 -23.78 5.58 -0.59
C ASN A 163 -24.37 6.93 -1.09
N GLU A 164 -23.64 8.04 -0.97
CA GLU A 164 -24.06 9.33 -1.50
C GLU A 164 -23.65 9.47 -2.97
N SER A 165 -24.64 9.58 -3.85
CA SER A 165 -24.43 9.59 -5.31
C SER A 165 -23.46 10.68 -5.79
N GLN A 166 -23.40 11.83 -5.09
CA GLN A 166 -22.47 12.91 -5.41
C GLN A 166 -21.01 12.44 -5.54
N TYR A 167 -20.58 11.51 -4.69
CA TYR A 167 -19.20 11.01 -4.75
C TYR A 167 -18.97 10.05 -5.92
N LEU A 168 -20.01 9.31 -6.34
CA LEU A 168 -19.91 8.51 -7.55
C LEU A 168 -19.85 9.41 -8.78
N ASP A 169 -20.72 10.42 -8.85
CA ASP A 169 -20.74 11.40 -9.95
C ASP A 169 -19.40 12.12 -10.09
N GLU A 170 -18.79 12.51 -8.97
CA GLU A 170 -17.45 13.11 -8.94
C GLU A 170 -16.34 12.12 -9.33
N ALA A 171 -16.43 10.86 -8.89
CA ALA A 171 -15.48 9.82 -9.29
C ALA A 171 -15.51 9.61 -10.81
N GLU A 172 -16.71 9.44 -11.39
CA GLU A 172 -16.85 9.26 -12.84
C GLU A 172 -16.43 10.53 -13.62
N HIS A 173 -16.72 11.72 -13.07
CA HIS A 173 -16.24 12.98 -13.65
C HIS A 173 -14.71 13.07 -13.65
N HIS A 174 -14.05 12.75 -12.54
CA HIS A 174 -12.59 12.75 -12.45
C HIS A 174 -11.95 11.68 -13.34
N TYR A 175 -12.53 10.47 -13.39
CA TYR A 175 -12.11 9.41 -14.29
C TYR A 175 -12.03 9.88 -15.75
N MET A 176 -13.08 10.56 -16.22
CA MET A 176 -13.14 11.09 -17.59
C MET A 176 -12.20 12.29 -17.78
N LYS A 177 -12.20 13.24 -16.83
CA LYS A 177 -11.40 14.47 -16.90
C LYS A 177 -9.90 14.18 -16.96
N PHE A 178 -9.42 13.21 -16.18
CA PHE A 178 -8.01 12.83 -16.09
C PHE A 178 -7.65 11.65 -17.01
N ARG A 179 -8.56 11.22 -17.89
CA ARG A 179 -8.33 10.17 -18.90
C ARG A 179 -7.89 8.83 -18.29
N LEU A 180 -8.46 8.46 -17.15
CA LEU A 180 -8.11 7.25 -16.40
C LEU A 180 -8.63 5.94 -17.05
N LYS A 181 -9.18 6.03 -18.26
CA LYS A 181 -9.58 4.89 -19.08
C LYS A 181 -8.39 4.14 -19.69
N GLU A 182 -7.27 4.84 -19.87
CA GLU A 182 -6.08 4.22 -20.44
C GLU A 182 -5.58 3.09 -19.51
N ARG A 183 -5.11 2.00 -20.13
CA ARG A 183 -4.62 0.83 -19.38
C ARG A 183 -3.32 1.23 -18.65
N PRO A 184 -3.27 1.20 -17.31
CA PRO A 184 -2.03 1.46 -16.59
C PRO A 184 -1.06 0.27 -16.73
N ASN A 185 0.21 0.49 -16.41
CA ASN A 185 1.24 -0.55 -16.38
C ASN A 185 1.49 -1.11 -14.98
N GLU A 186 1.04 -0.42 -13.94
CA GLU A 186 1.29 -0.76 -12.54
C GLU A 186 0.14 -0.31 -11.61
N PHE A 187 0.22 -0.77 -10.36
CA PHE A 187 -0.54 -0.27 -9.22
C PHE A 187 0.41 -0.08 -8.05
N PHE A 188 0.61 1.15 -7.60
CA PHE A 188 1.67 1.51 -6.65
C PHE A 188 1.28 2.70 -5.76
N TYR A 189 2.14 3.10 -4.81
CA TYR A 189 1.78 4.10 -3.79
C TYR A 189 1.38 5.47 -4.37
N ASN A 190 1.79 5.82 -5.60
CA ASN A 190 1.45 7.06 -6.32
C ASN A 190 0.72 6.80 -7.66
N LYS A 191 0.23 5.58 -7.89
CA LYS A 191 -0.46 5.17 -9.12
C LYS A 191 -1.70 4.35 -8.80
N LYS A 192 -2.88 4.97 -8.81
CA LYS A 192 -4.16 4.36 -8.42
C LYS A 192 -5.04 3.90 -9.58
N VAL A 193 -4.69 4.22 -10.81
CA VAL A 193 -5.55 3.99 -11.99
C VAL A 193 -6.12 2.56 -12.05
N ALA A 194 -5.30 1.53 -11.84
CA ALA A 194 -5.76 0.14 -11.86
C ALA A 194 -6.76 -0.16 -10.72
N GLY A 195 -6.47 0.35 -9.52
CA GLY A 195 -7.36 0.25 -8.37
C GLY A 195 -8.68 0.98 -8.59
N VAL A 196 -8.64 2.18 -9.17
CA VAL A 196 -9.81 2.97 -9.56
C VAL A 196 -10.70 2.21 -10.54
N GLN A 197 -10.11 1.65 -11.61
CA GLN A 197 -10.83 0.87 -12.62
C GLN A 197 -11.55 -0.33 -11.98
N VAL A 198 -10.85 -1.09 -11.14
CA VAL A 198 -11.44 -2.24 -10.42
C VAL A 198 -12.50 -1.80 -9.42
N LEU A 199 -12.26 -0.75 -8.64
CA LEU A 199 -13.19 -0.27 -7.63
C LEU A 199 -14.48 0.27 -8.27
N LEU A 200 -14.40 1.04 -9.35
CA LEU A 200 -15.58 1.49 -10.09
C LEU A 200 -16.32 0.34 -10.77
N ALA A 201 -15.60 -0.68 -11.24
CA ALA A 201 -16.22 -1.91 -11.76
C ALA A 201 -17.03 -2.62 -10.67
N GLN A 202 -16.47 -2.77 -9.46
CA GLN A 202 -17.16 -3.34 -8.29
C GLN A 202 -18.40 -2.52 -7.89
N LEU A 203 -18.29 -1.19 -7.94
CA LEU A 203 -19.34 -0.28 -7.45
C LEU A 203 -20.52 -0.14 -8.43
N THR A 204 -20.27 -0.24 -9.74
CA THR A 204 -21.26 0.12 -10.76
C THR A 204 -21.67 -1.03 -11.67
N GLY A 205 -20.83 -2.06 -11.83
CA GLY A 205 -21.03 -3.12 -12.81
C GLY A 205 -21.02 -2.65 -14.28
N LYS A 206 -20.62 -1.40 -14.56
CA LYS A 206 -20.58 -0.86 -15.93
C LYS A 206 -19.48 -1.54 -16.75
N SER A 207 -19.81 -1.89 -18.00
CA SER A 207 -18.89 -2.59 -18.92
C SER A 207 -17.59 -1.84 -19.13
N GLU A 208 -17.62 -0.50 -19.19
CA GLU A 208 -16.43 0.33 -19.37
C GLU A 208 -15.36 0.08 -18.29
N TYR A 209 -15.75 -0.01 -17.03
CA TYR A 209 -14.82 -0.26 -15.93
C TYR A 209 -14.41 -1.74 -15.86
N LEU A 210 -15.35 -2.65 -16.13
CA LEU A 210 -15.05 -4.08 -16.22
C LEU A 210 -14.02 -4.37 -17.33
N GLU A 211 -14.15 -3.74 -18.49
CA GLU A 211 -13.24 -3.90 -19.63
C GLU A 211 -11.85 -3.34 -19.35
N THR A 212 -11.75 -2.17 -18.71
CA THR A 212 -10.46 -1.57 -18.36
C THR A 212 -9.74 -2.35 -17.25
N ALA A 213 -10.47 -2.78 -16.22
CA ALA A 213 -9.95 -3.70 -15.19
C ALA A 213 -9.45 -5.02 -15.80
N LYS A 214 -10.23 -5.60 -16.73
CA LYS A 214 -9.84 -6.79 -17.49
C LYS A 214 -8.57 -6.55 -18.31
N ALA A 215 -8.49 -5.42 -19.01
CA ALA A 215 -7.34 -5.08 -19.85
C ALA A 215 -6.04 -4.97 -19.03
N PHE A 216 -6.10 -4.37 -17.84
CA PHE A 216 -4.96 -4.28 -16.93
C PHE A 216 -4.47 -5.66 -16.47
N CYS A 217 -5.38 -6.50 -15.95
CA CYS A 217 -5.02 -7.82 -15.45
C CYS A 217 -4.62 -8.78 -16.57
N ASP A 218 -5.29 -8.75 -17.73
CA ASP A 218 -4.89 -9.56 -18.88
C ASP A 218 -3.51 -9.19 -19.40
N PHE A 219 -3.20 -7.89 -19.46
CA PHE A 219 -1.86 -7.45 -19.83
C PHE A 219 -0.80 -8.02 -18.89
N THR A 220 -1.03 -7.87 -17.58
CA THR A 220 -0.05 -8.33 -16.58
C THR A 220 0.11 -9.85 -16.61
N VAL A 221 -1.00 -10.60 -16.71
CA VAL A 221 -0.94 -12.06 -16.71
C VAL A 221 -0.19 -12.60 -17.93
N HIS A 222 -0.39 -12.01 -19.12
CA HIS A 222 0.10 -12.57 -20.38
C HIS A 222 1.35 -11.93 -20.96
N TYR A 223 1.52 -10.62 -20.81
CA TYR A 223 2.49 -9.87 -21.61
C TYR A 223 3.52 -9.13 -20.77
N GLN A 224 3.25 -8.85 -19.49
CA GLN A 224 4.21 -8.19 -18.63
C GLN A 224 5.49 -9.04 -18.49
N LYS A 225 6.64 -8.36 -18.47
CA LYS A 225 7.96 -8.98 -18.31
C LYS A 225 7.98 -9.85 -17.05
N ARG A 226 8.62 -11.01 -17.17
CA ARG A 226 8.84 -11.93 -16.05
C ARG A 226 10.29 -12.33 -15.92
N THR A 227 10.69 -12.62 -14.70
CA THR A 227 11.95 -13.32 -14.43
C THR A 227 11.86 -14.77 -14.94
N PRO A 228 13.01 -15.47 -15.13
CA PRO A 228 13.03 -16.88 -15.53
C PRO A 228 12.17 -17.81 -14.65
N LYS A 229 12.02 -17.52 -13.35
CA LYS A 229 11.17 -18.29 -12.43
C LYS A 229 9.74 -17.76 -12.31
N GLY A 230 9.33 -16.80 -13.14
CA GLY A 230 7.93 -16.43 -13.33
C GLY A 230 7.40 -15.29 -12.47
N LEU A 231 8.26 -14.57 -11.72
CA LEU A 231 7.88 -13.33 -11.04
C LEU A 231 7.64 -12.23 -12.08
N VAL A 232 6.55 -11.48 -11.95
CA VAL A 232 6.33 -10.26 -12.72
C VAL A 232 7.35 -9.19 -12.32
N TYR A 233 8.06 -8.65 -13.30
CA TYR A 233 9.12 -7.67 -13.12
C TYR A 233 8.72 -6.32 -13.72
N ILE A 234 8.39 -5.35 -12.86
CA ILE A 234 7.91 -4.01 -13.25
C ILE A 234 9.02 -2.97 -13.04
N ASP A 235 9.57 -2.91 -11.83
CA ASP A 235 10.66 -2.02 -11.45
C ASP A 235 11.69 -2.78 -10.61
N LYS A 236 12.93 -2.28 -10.59
CA LYS A 236 14.05 -2.83 -9.80
C LYS A 236 13.96 -2.45 -8.32
N PHE A 237 13.28 -1.36 -7.99
CA PHE A 237 12.98 -0.97 -6.62
C PHE A 237 11.59 -1.47 -6.26
N GLY A 238 11.48 -2.30 -5.22
CA GLY A 238 10.20 -2.86 -4.79
C GLY A 238 9.62 -3.87 -5.77
N THR A 239 10.45 -4.65 -6.45
CA THR A 239 10.03 -5.66 -7.43
C THR A 239 8.90 -6.56 -6.89
N LEU A 240 9.03 -7.06 -5.66
CA LEU A 240 8.00 -7.88 -5.02
C LEU A 240 6.76 -7.07 -4.62
N CYS A 241 6.93 -5.81 -4.23
CA CYS A 241 5.80 -4.92 -3.95
C CYS A 241 4.90 -4.75 -5.19
N HIS A 242 5.51 -4.43 -6.34
CA HIS A 242 4.77 -4.29 -7.58
C HIS A 242 4.02 -5.58 -7.95
N ALA A 243 4.69 -6.74 -7.88
CA ALA A 243 4.04 -8.02 -8.15
C ALA A 243 2.89 -8.33 -7.17
N ALA A 244 3.07 -8.03 -5.88
CA ALA A 244 2.06 -8.26 -4.84
C ALA A 244 0.84 -7.34 -5.00
N ASN A 245 1.08 -6.07 -5.33
CA ASN A 245 0.03 -5.09 -5.59
C ASN A 245 -0.82 -5.49 -6.78
N VAL A 246 -0.20 -5.91 -7.89
CA VAL A 246 -0.94 -6.37 -9.07
C VAL A 246 -1.69 -7.68 -8.78
N ALA A 247 -1.08 -8.61 -8.05
CA ALA A 247 -1.76 -9.82 -7.59
C ALA A 247 -3.03 -9.51 -6.78
N PHE A 248 -2.95 -8.55 -5.84
CA PHE A 248 -4.10 -8.11 -5.06
C PHE A 248 -5.19 -7.47 -5.93
N VAL A 249 -4.83 -6.55 -6.83
CA VAL A 249 -5.81 -5.91 -7.74
C VAL A 249 -6.49 -6.94 -8.64
N CYS A 250 -5.76 -7.93 -9.14
CA CYS A 250 -6.36 -8.98 -9.97
C CYS A 250 -7.23 -9.97 -9.18
N LEU A 251 -6.96 -10.19 -7.89
CA LEU A 251 -7.93 -10.86 -7.01
C LEU A 251 -9.22 -10.05 -6.88
N GLN A 252 -9.12 -8.73 -6.66
CA GLN A 252 -10.29 -7.84 -6.59
C GLN A 252 -11.08 -7.82 -7.91
N ALA A 253 -10.40 -7.88 -9.05
CA ALA A 253 -11.05 -8.02 -10.36
C ALA A 253 -11.71 -9.39 -10.53
N ALA A 254 -11.07 -10.47 -10.09
CA ALA A 254 -11.64 -11.82 -10.12
C ALA A 254 -12.96 -11.91 -9.34
N ASP A 255 -13.08 -11.17 -8.25
CA ASP A 255 -14.27 -11.13 -7.39
C ASP A 255 -15.46 -10.41 -8.07
N THR A 256 -15.24 -9.68 -9.18
CA THR A 256 -16.32 -9.18 -10.06
C THR A 256 -16.79 -10.22 -11.08
N GLY A 257 -16.17 -11.40 -11.13
CA GLY A 257 -16.45 -12.47 -12.09
C GLY A 257 -15.57 -12.44 -13.36
N ILE A 258 -14.74 -11.42 -13.56
CA ILE A 258 -13.86 -11.32 -14.73
C ILE A 258 -12.73 -12.34 -14.62
N SER A 259 -12.64 -13.26 -15.60
CA SER A 259 -11.51 -14.20 -15.76
C SER A 259 -11.05 -14.86 -14.46
N ALA A 260 -12.00 -15.19 -13.56
CA ALA A 260 -11.70 -15.38 -12.14
C ALA A 260 -10.62 -16.44 -11.87
N SER A 261 -10.69 -17.61 -12.51
CA SER A 261 -9.68 -18.66 -12.35
C SER A 261 -8.28 -18.15 -12.69
N LYS A 262 -8.13 -17.54 -13.87
CA LYS A 262 -6.86 -17.06 -14.38
C LYS A 262 -6.21 -16.02 -13.46
N TYR A 263 -7.00 -15.08 -12.95
CA TYR A 263 -6.49 -14.02 -12.07
C TYR A 263 -6.16 -14.55 -10.67
N ARG A 264 -6.95 -15.51 -10.16
CA ARG A 264 -6.66 -16.20 -8.90
C ARG A 264 -5.40 -17.05 -9.00
N ASP A 265 -5.23 -17.81 -10.09
CA ASP A 265 -4.04 -18.64 -10.34
C ASP A 265 -2.77 -17.76 -10.47
N PHE A 266 -2.89 -16.63 -11.16
CA PHE A 266 -1.82 -15.63 -11.21
C PHE A 266 -1.44 -15.11 -9.83
N ALA A 267 -2.42 -14.72 -9.01
CA ALA A 267 -2.15 -14.21 -7.68
C ALA A 267 -1.49 -15.27 -6.77
N VAL A 268 -1.94 -16.53 -6.86
CA VAL A 268 -1.28 -17.66 -6.17
C VAL A 268 0.19 -17.74 -6.59
N GLN A 269 0.48 -17.72 -7.89
CA GLN A 269 1.85 -17.81 -8.41
C GLN A 269 2.74 -16.69 -7.85
N GLN A 270 2.29 -15.43 -7.88
CA GLN A 270 3.12 -14.30 -7.44
C GLN A 270 3.38 -14.33 -5.93
N ILE A 271 2.35 -14.63 -5.12
CA ILE A 271 2.51 -14.72 -3.67
C ILE A 271 3.36 -15.93 -3.30
N HIS A 272 3.16 -17.09 -3.93
CA HIS A 272 3.96 -18.28 -3.65
C HIS A 272 5.44 -18.12 -4.05
N TYR A 273 5.73 -17.37 -5.12
CA TYR A 273 7.10 -16.98 -5.46
C TYR A 273 7.79 -16.31 -4.27
N MET A 274 7.10 -15.33 -3.63
CA MET A 274 7.59 -14.61 -2.45
C MET A 274 7.73 -15.52 -1.23
N LEU A 275 6.87 -16.53 -1.11
CA LEU A 275 6.84 -17.44 0.04
C LEU A 275 7.84 -18.60 -0.05
N GLY A 276 8.30 -18.98 -1.25
CA GLY A 276 9.30 -20.05 -1.37
C GLY A 276 9.45 -20.74 -2.73
N ASP A 277 8.48 -20.65 -3.64
CA ASP A 277 8.46 -21.47 -4.86
C ASP A 277 9.63 -21.17 -5.81
N SER A 278 10.24 -19.98 -5.67
CA SER A 278 11.45 -19.57 -6.38
C SER A 278 12.75 -20.24 -5.86
N GLY A 279 12.66 -21.04 -4.80
CA GLY A 279 13.77 -21.74 -4.15
C GLY A 279 14.15 -21.17 -2.78
N ARG A 280 13.69 -19.96 -2.45
CA ARG A 280 13.83 -19.30 -1.15
C ARG A 280 12.61 -18.39 -0.86
N SER A 281 12.39 -18.09 0.41
CA SER A 281 11.44 -17.07 0.85
C SER A 281 12.06 -15.68 0.72
N PHE A 282 11.25 -14.69 0.39
CA PHE A 282 11.59 -13.26 0.44
C PHE A 282 10.87 -12.54 1.59
N VAL A 283 10.26 -13.29 2.49
CA VAL A 283 9.59 -12.77 3.69
C VAL A 283 10.47 -13.05 4.90
N VAL A 284 10.94 -11.99 5.56
CA VAL A 284 11.84 -12.06 6.71
C VAL A 284 11.23 -12.95 7.80
N GLY A 285 12.00 -13.93 8.28
CA GLY A 285 11.58 -14.84 9.35
C GLY A 285 10.51 -15.87 8.96
N PHE A 286 10.27 -16.10 7.66
CA PHE A 286 9.30 -17.08 7.16
C PHE A 286 9.91 -18.00 6.10
N GLY A 287 9.52 -19.28 6.09
CA GLY A 287 9.85 -20.21 5.01
C GLY A 287 11.31 -20.61 4.92
N LYS A 288 11.73 -21.07 3.74
CA LYS A 288 13.08 -21.60 3.47
C LYS A 288 14.04 -20.47 3.13
N ASN A 289 15.18 -20.38 3.83
CA ASN A 289 16.24 -19.39 3.58
C ASN A 289 15.75 -17.94 3.40
N PRO A 290 14.97 -17.39 4.36
CA PRO A 290 14.49 -16.01 4.28
C PRO A 290 15.62 -14.99 4.36
N PRO A 291 15.38 -13.73 3.95
CA PRO A 291 16.29 -12.62 4.19
C PRO A 291 16.58 -12.46 5.68
N LYS A 292 17.84 -12.21 6.01
CA LYS A 292 18.31 -11.98 7.38
C LYS A 292 18.92 -10.60 7.55
N GLN A 293 19.26 -9.91 6.46
CA GLN A 293 19.97 -8.63 6.45
C GLN A 293 19.12 -7.54 5.80
N ALA A 294 17.83 -7.44 6.15
CA ALA A 294 16.98 -6.35 5.65
C ALA A 294 17.61 -4.97 5.98
N HIS A 295 17.55 -4.03 5.02
CA HIS A 295 18.01 -2.65 5.16
C HIS A 295 17.06 -1.90 6.09
N HIS A 296 17.22 -2.11 7.40
CA HIS A 296 16.31 -1.59 8.42
C HIS A 296 17.04 -1.34 9.74
N ALA A 297 17.21 -0.05 10.06
CA ALA A 297 18.01 0.43 11.18
C ALA A 297 17.62 -0.21 12.52
N ALA A 298 16.34 -0.09 12.91
CA ALA A 298 15.89 -0.60 14.21
C ALA A 298 16.14 -2.10 14.40
N SER A 299 15.93 -2.92 13.35
CA SER A 299 16.16 -4.36 13.47
C SER A 299 17.63 -4.76 13.45
N SER A 300 18.49 -3.94 12.85
CA SER A 300 19.95 -4.14 12.86
C SER A 300 20.59 -3.86 14.23
N CYS A 301 19.86 -3.21 15.13
CA CYS A 301 20.37 -2.85 16.43
C CYS A 301 20.33 -4.01 17.44
N PRO A 302 21.41 -4.21 18.22
CA PRO A 302 21.38 -5.12 19.36
C PRO A 302 20.48 -4.58 20.48
N GLU A 303 20.18 -5.43 21.46
CA GLU A 303 19.48 -5.03 22.68
C GLU A 303 20.24 -3.96 23.47
N ARG A 304 19.51 -3.06 24.14
CA ARG A 304 20.10 -2.14 25.11
C ARG A 304 20.72 -2.93 26.27
N PRO A 305 21.84 -2.47 26.87
CA PRO A 305 22.48 -1.16 26.67
C PRO A 305 23.53 -1.10 25.57
N ALA A 306 23.67 -2.13 24.72
CA ALA A 306 24.69 -2.11 23.65
C ALA A 306 24.45 -0.92 22.69
N PRO A 307 25.51 -0.22 22.25
CA PRO A 307 25.36 0.90 21.31
C PRO A 307 24.81 0.41 19.96
N CYS A 308 24.09 1.29 19.26
CA CYS A 308 23.70 1.08 17.87
C CYS A 308 24.00 2.34 17.07
N SER A 309 24.78 2.20 16.02
CA SER A 309 25.27 3.27 15.14
C SER A 309 25.45 2.71 13.73
N TRP A 310 26.10 3.45 12.84
CA TRP A 310 26.57 2.96 11.54
C TRP A 310 27.46 1.70 11.62
N GLU A 311 28.06 1.38 12.77
CA GLU A 311 28.73 0.08 12.96
C GLU A 311 27.74 -1.10 12.87
N ALA A 312 26.48 -0.91 13.29
CA ALA A 312 25.43 -1.92 13.16
C ALA A 312 24.98 -2.09 11.70
N PHE A 313 25.03 -1.03 10.90
CA PHE A 313 24.77 -1.08 9.45
C PHE A 313 25.79 -1.98 8.75
N HIS A 314 27.09 -1.75 8.99
CA HIS A 314 28.19 -2.48 8.37
C HIS A 314 28.46 -3.87 8.98
N ARG A 315 27.71 -4.27 10.00
CA ARG A 315 27.96 -5.53 10.69
C ARG A 315 27.64 -6.72 9.77
N PRO A 316 28.57 -7.66 9.55
CA PRO A 316 28.29 -8.83 8.73
C PRO A 316 27.27 -9.74 9.42
N GLY A 317 26.38 -10.33 8.63
CA GLY A 317 25.42 -11.33 9.08
C GLY A 317 24.09 -10.76 9.54
N ALA A 318 23.24 -11.63 10.07
CA ALA A 318 21.84 -11.34 10.34
C ALA A 318 21.63 -10.11 11.24
N ASN A 319 20.54 -9.38 10.98
CA ASN A 319 20.00 -8.39 11.91
C ASN A 319 19.74 -9.07 13.27
N PRO A 320 20.18 -8.47 14.41
CA PRO A 320 19.93 -9.02 15.74
C PRO A 320 18.46 -9.26 16.04
N GLN A 321 17.58 -8.39 15.53
CA GLN A 321 16.13 -8.55 15.64
C GLN A 321 15.56 -9.09 14.34
N VAL A 322 14.78 -10.17 14.41
CA VAL A 322 14.07 -10.69 13.24
C VAL A 322 12.89 -9.77 12.92
N LEU A 323 12.95 -9.05 11.80
CA LEU A 323 11.87 -8.19 11.32
C LEU A 323 10.74 -9.02 10.67
N LYS A 324 10.12 -9.88 11.49
CA LYS A 324 9.21 -10.93 11.03
C LYS A 324 8.08 -10.38 10.16
N GLY A 325 7.93 -10.96 8.97
CA GLY A 325 6.85 -10.64 8.04
C GLY A 325 7.18 -9.53 7.04
N ALA A 326 8.30 -8.82 7.18
CA ALA A 326 8.71 -7.83 6.19
C ALA A 326 9.01 -8.49 4.84
N VAL A 327 8.48 -7.91 3.76
CA VAL A 327 8.79 -8.29 2.38
C VAL A 327 9.92 -7.39 1.90
N VAL A 328 11.05 -7.97 1.51
CA VAL A 328 12.16 -7.21 0.93
C VAL A 328 11.84 -6.74 -0.49
N SER A 329 12.59 -5.77 -1.01
CA SER A 329 12.44 -5.26 -2.38
C SER A 329 12.36 -6.38 -3.42
N GLY A 330 13.27 -7.35 -3.37
CA GLY A 330 13.20 -8.55 -4.19
C GLY A 330 14.45 -8.84 -5.00
N PRO A 331 14.39 -9.85 -5.88
CA PRO A 331 15.47 -10.18 -6.81
C PRO A 331 15.50 -9.26 -8.04
N ASP A 332 16.61 -9.33 -8.79
CA ASP A 332 16.70 -8.72 -10.11
C ASP A 332 15.85 -9.47 -11.17
N GLU A 333 15.92 -8.98 -12.41
CA GLU A 333 15.18 -9.55 -13.56
C GLU A 333 15.57 -11.00 -13.93
N ASN A 334 16.65 -11.55 -13.36
CA ASN A 334 17.14 -12.90 -13.60
C ASN A 334 17.01 -13.82 -12.37
N ASP A 335 16.21 -13.40 -11.37
CA ASP A 335 16.04 -14.10 -10.09
C ASP A 335 17.31 -14.12 -9.21
N TYR A 336 18.30 -13.27 -9.49
CA TYR A 336 19.44 -13.07 -8.59
C TYR A 336 19.04 -12.20 -7.40
N TYR A 337 19.47 -12.60 -6.22
CA TYR A 337 19.25 -11.84 -5.00
C TYR A 337 20.39 -12.07 -4.03
N GLU A 338 20.85 -10.97 -3.46
CA GLU A 338 21.88 -10.93 -2.43
C GLU A 338 21.27 -10.48 -1.10
N ASP A 339 21.46 -11.26 -0.03
CA ASP A 339 21.01 -10.90 1.33
C ASP A 339 22.10 -10.06 2.00
N ASN A 340 22.14 -8.76 1.70
CA ASN A 340 23.15 -7.81 2.18
C ASN A 340 22.49 -6.48 2.57
N ARG A 341 22.69 -6.06 3.82
CA ARG A 341 22.07 -4.86 4.39
C ARG A 341 22.41 -3.58 3.63
N GLU A 342 23.60 -3.52 3.05
CA GLU A 342 24.06 -2.34 2.31
C GLU A 342 23.42 -2.27 0.91
N GLU A 343 22.97 -3.40 0.37
CA GLU A 343 22.31 -3.52 -0.93
C GLU A 343 20.80 -3.25 -0.81
N TYR A 344 20.45 -1.98 -0.62
CA TYR A 344 19.05 -1.55 -0.45
C TYR A 344 18.15 -1.91 -1.66
N VAL A 345 18.70 -1.97 -2.88
CA VAL A 345 17.97 -2.39 -4.09
C VAL A 345 17.29 -3.76 -3.89
N TYR A 346 17.95 -4.68 -3.18
CA TYR A 346 17.40 -6.01 -2.90
C TYR A 346 16.72 -6.08 -1.53
N ASN A 347 17.26 -5.38 -0.53
CA ASN A 347 16.95 -5.60 0.89
C ASN A 347 16.14 -4.49 1.57
N GLU A 348 15.76 -3.45 0.84
CA GLU A 348 14.83 -2.43 1.36
C GLU A 348 13.51 -3.06 1.79
N VAL A 349 12.95 -2.52 2.87
CA VAL A 349 11.66 -2.90 3.42
C VAL A 349 10.90 -1.63 3.78
N THR A 350 9.64 -1.55 3.35
CA THR A 350 8.80 -0.38 3.59
C THR A 350 7.36 -0.80 3.93
N LEU A 351 6.54 0.17 4.36
CA LEU A 351 5.13 -0.08 4.67
C LEU A 351 4.31 -0.46 3.43
N ASP A 352 4.58 0.15 2.29
CA ASP A 352 3.87 -0.09 1.03
C ASP A 352 4.23 -1.45 0.42
N TYR A 353 5.45 -1.97 0.63
CA TYR A 353 5.84 -3.30 0.16
C TYR A 353 4.98 -4.42 0.75
N ASN A 354 4.57 -4.25 2.00
CA ASN A 354 3.76 -5.21 2.71
C ASN A 354 2.25 -5.07 2.44
N ALA A 355 1.79 -3.95 1.90
CA ALA A 355 0.36 -3.61 1.84
C ALA A 355 -0.43 -4.53 0.90
N GLY A 356 -0.06 -4.56 -0.38
CA GLY A 356 -0.69 -5.44 -1.37
C GLY A 356 -0.42 -6.91 -1.04
N PHE A 357 0.78 -7.23 -0.54
CA PHE A 357 1.14 -8.59 -0.13
C PHE A 357 0.19 -9.12 0.96
N GLN A 358 0.01 -8.38 2.05
CA GLN A 358 -0.85 -8.82 3.15
C GLN A 358 -2.30 -9.01 2.67
N SER A 359 -2.82 -8.06 1.89
CA SER A 359 -4.19 -8.13 1.37
C SER A 359 -4.37 -9.26 0.35
N ALA A 360 -3.37 -9.57 -0.47
CA ALA A 360 -3.37 -10.73 -1.36
C ALA A 360 -3.30 -12.05 -0.60
N VAL A 361 -2.46 -12.16 0.45
CA VAL A 361 -2.40 -13.34 1.32
C VAL A 361 -3.76 -13.62 1.97
N ALA A 362 -4.45 -12.57 2.45
CA ALA A 362 -5.82 -12.70 2.94
C ALA A 362 -6.78 -13.19 1.86
N GLY A 363 -6.66 -12.69 0.62
CA GLY A 363 -7.43 -13.17 -0.52
C GLY A 363 -7.19 -14.64 -0.84
N LEU A 364 -5.93 -15.09 -0.86
CA LEU A 364 -5.64 -16.51 -1.07
C LEU A 364 -6.20 -17.39 0.04
N ARG A 365 -6.14 -16.92 1.29
CA ARG A 365 -6.75 -17.62 2.41
C ARG A 365 -8.28 -17.69 2.27
N GLN A 366 -8.92 -16.62 1.81
CA GLN A 366 -10.35 -16.59 1.52
C GLN A 366 -10.73 -17.66 0.48
N LEU A 367 -9.98 -17.76 -0.62
CA LEU A 367 -10.22 -18.78 -1.66
C LEU A 367 -10.14 -20.21 -1.11
N LEU A 368 -9.23 -20.47 -0.17
CA LEU A 368 -9.15 -21.79 0.50
C LEU A 368 -10.38 -22.08 1.37
N LEU A 369 -10.92 -21.07 2.05
CA LEU A 369 -12.13 -21.22 2.87
C LEU A 369 -13.35 -21.49 1.99
N GLU A 370 -13.47 -20.82 0.84
CA GLU A 370 -14.56 -21.03 -0.11
C GLU A 370 -14.55 -22.44 -0.71
N LYS A 371 -13.36 -22.97 -1.04
CA LYS A 371 -13.20 -24.35 -1.51
C LYS A 371 -13.56 -25.41 -0.46
N GLN A 372 -13.60 -25.07 0.82
CA GLN A 372 -13.99 -25.99 1.90
C GLN A 372 -15.49 -25.95 2.20
N ARG A 373 -16.21 -24.93 1.70
CA ARG A 373 -17.67 -24.78 1.85
C ARG A 373 -18.46 -25.49 0.73
N HIS A 374 -17.79 -25.85 -0.36
CA HIS A 374 -18.28 -26.63 -1.49
C HIS A 374 -17.64 -28.01 -1.48
#